data_AF-A0A8C0JWK6-F1
#
_entry.id   AF-A0A8C0JWK6-F1
#
_cell.length_a   1.000
_cell.length_b   1.000
_cell.length_c   1.000
_cell.angle_alpha   90.00
_cell.angle_beta   90.00
_cell.angle_gamma   90.00
#
_symmetry.space_group_name_H-M   'P 1'
#
loop_
_entity.id
_entity.type
_entity.pdbx_description
1 polymer ?
#
loop_
_entity_poly.entity_id
_entity_poly.type
_entity_poly.pdbx_seq_one_letter_code
_entity_poly.pdbx_strand_id
1 'polypeptide(L)'
;MVLLESEQFLTELTRLFQKCRLSGSVFITLKKYDGRTKPIPRKGSVEGFEPSDNKCLLRATDGKKKISTVVSWIPDSTILELEDLNLTEDGHI
;
A
#
# COMPACT_ATOMS: atom_id res chain seq x y z
N MET A 1 1.87 8.48 9.54
CA MET A 1 1.70 7.37 8.58
C MET A 1 3.00 6.60 8.60
N VAL A 2 2.94 5.28 8.76
CA VAL A 2 4.12 4.42 8.91
C VAL A 2 4.37 3.68 7.61
N LEU A 3 5.62 3.67 7.13
CA LEU A 3 6.05 2.83 6.01
C LEU A 3 6.55 1.50 6.57
N LEU A 4 5.93 0.40 6.14
CA LEU A 4 6.20 -0.96 6.58
C LEU A 4 6.72 -1.80 5.42
N GLU A 5 7.42 -2.88 5.75
CA GLU A 5 7.70 -3.96 4.80
C GLU A 5 6.42 -4.72 4.44
N SER A 6 6.42 -5.43 3.31
CA SER A 6 5.23 -6.07 2.75
C SER A 6 4.54 -7.03 3.73
N GLU A 7 5.28 -7.93 4.39
CA GLU A 7 4.70 -8.90 5.32
C GLU A 7 4.07 -8.23 6.56
N GLN A 8 4.74 -7.22 7.10
CA GLN A 8 4.22 -6.43 8.23
C GLN A 8 2.99 -5.62 7.81
N PHE A 9 2.98 -5.07 6.60
CA PHE A 9 1.84 -4.36 6.05
C PHE A 9 0.61 -5.27 5.94
N LEU A 10 0.76 -6.49 5.40
CA LEU A 10 -0.35 -7.45 5.29
C LEU A 10 -0.89 -7.83 6.67
N THR A 11 0.00 -8.10 7.64
CA THR A 11 -0.40 -8.38 9.03
C THR A 11 -1.22 -7.24 9.63
N GLU A 12 -0.78 -5.99 9.44
CA GLU A 12 -1.47 -4.81 9.96
C GLU A 12 -2.75 -4.46 9.19
N LEU A 13 -2.81 -4.77 7.89
CA LEU A 13 -4.00 -4.63 7.08
C LEU A 13 -5.10 -5.58 7.56
N THR A 14 -4.76 -6.85 7.80
CA THR A 14 -5.69 -7.83 8.38
C THR A 14 -6.23 -7.37 9.73
N ARG A 15 -5.36 -6.81 10.59
CA ARG A 15 -5.79 -6.22 11.88
C ARG A 15 -6.76 -5.04 11.71
N LEU A 16 -6.57 -4.20 10.70
CA LEU A 16 -7.51 -3.10 10.40
C LEU A 16 -8.90 -3.64 10.01
N PHE A 17 -8.95 -4.64 9.14
CA PHE A 17 -10.22 -5.25 8.73
C PHE A 17 -10.92 -5.97 9.89
N GLN A 18 -10.17 -6.73 10.70
CA GLN A 18 -10.72 -7.38 11.91
C GLN A 18 -11.33 -6.36 12.88
N LYS A 19 -10.65 -5.23 13.10
CA LYS A 19 -11.11 -4.17 13.98
C LYS A 19 -12.37 -3.45 13.47
N CYS A 20 -12.47 -3.24 12.15
CA CYS A 20 -13.59 -2.55 11.52
C CYS A 20 -14.73 -3.49 11.10
N ARG A 21 -14.65 -4.79 11.44
CA ARG A 21 -15.61 -5.82 11.00
C ARG A 21 -17.06 -5.51 11.38
N LEU A 22 -17.30 -5.02 12.60
CA LEU A 22 -18.66 -4.71 13.09
C LEU A 22 -19.07 -3.27 12.79
N SER A 23 -18.11 -2.35 12.74
CA SER A 23 -18.35 -0.92 12.54
C SER A 23 -17.09 -0.21 12.09
N GLY A 24 -17.26 0.75 11.18
CA GLY A 24 -16.18 1.55 10.61
C GLY A 24 -15.93 1.23 9.14
N SER A 25 -14.92 1.87 8.58
CA SER A 25 -14.53 1.69 7.17
C SER A 25 -13.02 1.68 7.08
N VAL A 26 -12.49 0.80 6.22
CA VAL A 26 -11.07 0.77 5.87
C VAL A 26 -10.92 1.41 4.50
N PHE A 27 -10.12 2.48 4.42
CA PHE A 27 -9.79 3.16 3.18
C PHE A 27 -8.44 2.68 2.69
N ILE A 28 -8.41 2.17 1.45
CA ILE A 28 -7.20 1.74 0.77
C ILE A 28 -6.97 2.65 -0.44
N THR A 29 -5.74 3.13 -0.61
CA THR A 29 -5.33 3.92 -1.78
C THR A 29 -4.08 3.34 -2.39
N LEU A 30 -4.10 3.16 -3.71
CA LEU A 30 -2.95 2.76 -4.52
C LEU A 30 -2.51 3.94 -5.39
N LYS A 31 -1.22 4.28 -5.39
CA LYS A 31 -0.66 5.37 -6.20
C LYS A 31 0.65 4.94 -6.86
N LYS A 32 0.88 5.31 -8.13
CA LYS A 32 2.20 5.16 -8.77
C LYS A 32 3.26 5.86 -7.90
N TYR A 33 4.33 5.15 -7.59
CA TYR A 33 5.42 5.64 -6.77
C TYR A 33 6.68 5.73 -7.60
N ASP A 34 7.21 6.94 -7.74
CA ASP A 34 8.41 7.19 -8.54
C ASP A 34 9.70 6.85 -7.78
N GLY A 35 9.63 6.59 -6.47
CA GLY A 35 10.78 6.30 -5.61
C GLY A 35 11.28 7.49 -4.80
N ARG A 36 10.64 8.67 -4.95
CA ARG A 36 11.10 9.90 -4.31
C ARG A 36 10.69 9.96 -2.84
N THR A 37 11.67 10.23 -1.98
CA THR A 37 11.47 10.49 -0.54
C THR A 37 11.56 11.97 -0.17
N LYS A 38 11.96 12.82 -1.14
CA LYS A 38 12.16 14.26 -0.96
C LYS A 38 11.34 15.06 -1.99
N PRO A 39 10.86 16.27 -1.63
CA PRO A 39 10.15 17.13 -2.57
C PRO A 39 11.06 17.58 -3.71
N ILE A 40 10.46 17.84 -4.88
CA ILE A 40 11.17 18.38 -6.05
C ILE A 40 11.50 19.87 -5.78
N PRO A 41 12.79 20.28 -5.83
CA PRO A 41 13.17 21.68 -5.68
C PRO A 41 12.51 22.56 -6.75
N ARG A 42 12.09 23.78 -6.38
CA ARG A 42 11.36 24.70 -7.29
C ARG A 42 12.24 25.34 -8.38
N LYS A 43 13.58 25.22 -8.29
CA LYS A 43 14.57 25.66 -9.29
C LYS A 43 15.96 25.13 -8.92
N GLY A 44 16.67 24.58 -9.90
CA GLY A 44 17.99 23.95 -9.73
C GLY A 44 17.97 22.51 -10.21
N SER A 45 18.93 22.15 -11.05
CA SER A 45 19.11 20.88 -11.75
C SER A 45 18.45 19.67 -11.07
N VAL A 46 17.58 18.96 -11.80
CA VAL A 46 17.06 17.65 -11.40
C VAL A 46 18.19 16.65 -11.66
N GLU A 47 19.21 16.65 -10.79
CA GLU A 47 20.30 15.68 -10.90
C GLU A 47 19.77 14.27 -10.59
N GLY A 48 19.65 13.46 -11.64
CA GLY A 48 19.86 12.00 -11.58
C GLY A 48 18.77 11.17 -10.89
N PHE A 49 17.51 11.59 -10.89
CA PHE A 49 16.42 10.73 -10.41
C PHE A 49 15.73 10.02 -11.58
N GLU A 50 16.16 8.80 -11.88
CA GLU A 50 15.43 7.88 -12.76
C GLU A 50 14.17 7.39 -12.02
N PRO A 51 12.95 7.71 -12.50
CA PRO A 51 11.72 7.19 -11.90
C PRO A 51 11.74 5.67 -11.96
N SER A 52 11.53 5.00 -10.82
CA SER A 52 11.32 3.56 -10.86
C SER A 52 9.96 3.30 -11.51
N ASP A 53 9.94 2.86 -12.76
CA ASP A 53 8.71 2.77 -13.54
C ASP A 53 7.73 1.68 -13.07
N ASN A 54 8.15 0.87 -12.10
CA ASN A 54 7.44 -0.33 -11.68
C ASN A 54 7.10 -0.38 -10.19
N LYS A 55 6.94 0.76 -9.51
CA LYS A 55 6.58 0.80 -8.09
C LYS A 55 5.22 1.46 -7.85
N CYS A 56 4.47 0.93 -6.90
CA CYS A 56 3.32 1.57 -6.28
C CYS A 56 3.55 1.80 -4.79
N LEU A 57 2.87 2.82 -4.28
CA LEU A 57 2.68 3.05 -2.87
C LEU A 57 1.23 2.68 -2.52
N LEU A 58 1.08 1.66 -1.68
CA LEU A 58 -0.19 1.24 -1.11
C LEU A 58 -0.33 1.86 0.28
N ARG A 59 -1.51 2.37 0.61
CA ARG A 59 -1.82 2.95 1.92
C ARG A 59 -3.15 2.42 2.41
N ALA A 60 -3.26 2.14 3.70
CA ALA A 60 -4.49 1.71 4.35
C ALA A 60 -4.75 2.48 5.66
N THR A 61 -6.02 2.77 5.96
CA THR A 61 -6.42 3.44 7.20
C THR A 61 -7.87 3.15 7.61
N ASP A 62 -8.12 3.03 8.92
CA ASP A 62 -9.47 3.03 9.53
C ASP A 62 -9.94 4.45 9.93
N GLY A 63 -9.29 5.50 9.40
CA GLY A 63 -9.45 6.88 9.83
C GLY A 63 -8.62 7.26 11.07
N LYS A 64 -8.12 6.28 11.84
CA LYS A 64 -7.29 6.49 13.03
C LYS A 64 -5.84 6.06 12.78
N LYS A 65 -5.61 4.77 12.54
CA LYS A 65 -4.30 4.19 12.22
C LYS A 65 -4.05 4.30 10.71
N LYS A 66 -2.82 4.65 10.33
CA LYS A 66 -2.39 4.85 8.93
C LYS A 66 -1.11 4.08 8.65
N ILE A 67 -1.20 3.05 7.81
CA ILE A 67 -0.08 2.20 7.37
C ILE A 67 0.13 2.33 5.86
N SER A 68 1.35 2.05 5.40
CA SER A 68 1.71 2.09 3.99
C SER A 68 2.85 1.14 3.67
N THR A 69 2.93 0.67 2.41
CA THR A 69 4.04 -0.13 1.88
C THR A 69 4.32 0.24 0.43
N VAL A 70 5.56 0.06 -0.01
CA VAL A 70 5.95 0.19 -1.41
C VAL A 70 6.05 -1.20 -2.02
N VAL A 71 5.32 -1.45 -3.09
CA VAL A 71 5.34 -2.72 -3.82
C VAL A 71 5.93 -2.46 -5.20
N SER A 72 6.78 -3.37 -5.68
CA SER A 72 7.23 -3.40 -7.06
C SER A 72 6.43 -4.42 -7.85
N TRP A 73 5.92 -4.07 -9.02
CA TRP A 73 5.30 -5.04 -9.94
C TRP A 73 6.31 -5.45 -11.03
N ILE A 74 6.23 -6.68 -11.51
CA ILE A 74 7.00 -7.11 -12.68
C ILE A 74 6.11 -6.89 -13.91
N PRO A 75 6.58 -6.22 -14.97
CA PRO A 75 5.74 -5.86 -16.12
C PRO A 75 5.10 -7.04 -16.86
N ASP A 76 5.57 -8.28 -16.64
CA ASP A 76 5.01 -9.51 -17.23
C ASP A 76 4.36 -10.46 -16.21
N SER A 77 4.30 -10.11 -14.92
CA SER A 77 3.54 -10.89 -13.94
C SER A 77 2.10 -10.39 -13.88
N THR A 78 1.17 -11.11 -14.48
CA THR A 78 -0.29 -10.94 -14.38
C THR A 78 -0.85 -11.21 -12.97
N ILE A 79 -0.06 -11.00 -11.92
CA ILE A 79 -0.38 -11.48 -10.59
C ILE A 79 0.02 -10.39 -9.57
N LEU A 80 -0.86 -9.40 -9.38
CA LEU A 80 -1.33 -9.23 -8.00
C LEU A 80 -2.24 -10.44 -7.81
N GLU A 81 -1.75 -11.47 -7.14
CA GLU A 81 -2.61 -12.56 -6.70
C GLU A 81 -3.57 -11.88 -5.73
N LEU A 82 -4.76 -11.54 -6.24
CA LEU A 82 -5.90 -11.13 -5.44
C LEU A 82 -6.29 -12.22 -4.42
N GLU A 83 -5.60 -13.37 -4.46
CA GLU A 83 -5.62 -14.43 -3.44
C GLU A 83 -5.10 -13.95 -2.07
N ASP A 84 -4.19 -12.97 -1.99
CA ASP A 84 -3.77 -12.37 -0.70
C ASP A 84 -4.78 -11.37 -0.13
N LEU A 85 -5.77 -10.95 -0.94
CA LEU A 85 -6.91 -10.13 -0.53
C LEU A 85 -8.16 -10.96 -0.23
N ASN A 86 -8.07 -12.29 -0.30
CA ASN A 86 -9.15 -13.20 0.06
C ASN A 86 -9.27 -13.26 1.60
N LEU A 87 -9.68 -12.13 2.19
CA LEU A 87 -10.21 -12.08 3.54
C LEU A 87 -11.47 -12.93 3.54
N THR A 88 -11.28 -14.17 3.97
CA THR A 88 -12.22 -15.27 3.92
C THR A 88 -13.62 -14.81 4.33
N GLU A 89 -14.57 -14.95 3.41
CA GLU A 89 -16.00 -14.95 3.71
C GLU A 89 -16.34 -16.23 4.48
N ASP A 90 -15.81 -16.39 5.70
CA ASP A 90 -16.28 -17.42 6.62
C ASP A 90 -17.55 -16.90 7.32
N GLY A 91 -18.63 -16.93 6.55
CA GLY A 91 -20.00 -16.91 7.03
C GLY A 91 -20.39 -18.28 7.60
N HIS A 92 -20.08 -18.49 8.87
CA HIS A 92 -20.87 -19.32 9.79
C HIS A 92 -21.40 -18.29 10.82
N ILE A 93 -22.68 -17.94 10.87
CA ILE A 93 -23.90 -18.74 11.13
C ILE A 93 -25.09 -18.03 10.47
#